data_AF-A0A7W5XVX8-F1
#
_entry.id   AF-A0A7W5XVX8-F1
#
_cell.length_a   1.000
_cell.length_b   1.000
_cell.length_c   1.000
_cell.angle_alpha   90.00
_cell.angle_beta   90.00
_cell.angle_gamma   90.00
#
_symmetry.space_group_name_H-M   'P 1'
#
loop_
_entity.id
_entity.type
_entity.pdbx_description
1 polymer ?
#
loop_
_entity_poly.entity_id
_entity_poly.type
_entity_poly.pdbx_seq_one_letter_code
_entity_poly.pdbx_strand_id
1 'polypeptide(L)'
;MTLKADIPEGSRFKGYKSFFVRDLILAAELVHYRRERWRTPQGKLITAPLPDGVACGFGRNLRRICLALHAQGQVTTPRLSEMLNSIGIEISKRQVLRLPTTRLDPFITEDSAVLHAGLVSAPFITVDDTGARHIRRNAYTTQIGGERFSIFRTGFSKSRLNFLSILEAGHQDYILNEEAMNWLRTQGAVEQAIVEKLVTRSTTIFADQVAFLEYLTG
;
A
#
# COMPACT_ATOMS: atom_id res chain seq x y z
N MET A 1 33.64 15.48 -12.13
CA MET A 1 33.90 16.47 -13.19
C MET A 1 34.52 17.70 -12.53
N THR A 2 35.64 18.19 -13.05
CA THR A 2 36.32 19.38 -12.50
C THR A 2 36.19 20.50 -13.52
N LEU A 3 35.61 21.62 -13.10
CA LEU A 3 35.46 22.80 -13.94
C LEU A 3 36.76 23.61 -13.94
N LYS A 4 37.15 24.12 -15.10
CA LYS A 4 38.27 25.04 -15.26
C LYS A 4 37.72 26.46 -15.38
N ALA A 5 38.39 27.41 -14.76
CA ALA A 5 38.13 28.84 -14.97
C ALA A 5 39.17 29.38 -15.97
N ASP A 6 38.81 30.41 -16.73
CA ASP A 6 39.80 31.27 -17.37
C ASP A 6 40.43 32.18 -16.31
N ILE A 7 41.74 32.02 -16.12
CA ILE A 7 42.47 32.58 -14.99
C ILE A 7 43.47 33.61 -15.52
N PRO A 8 43.42 34.88 -15.06
CA PRO A 8 44.42 35.89 -15.40
C PRO A 8 45.82 35.48 -14.95
N GLU A 9 46.82 35.88 -15.74
CA GLU A 9 48.23 35.62 -15.43
C GLU A 9 48.62 36.19 -14.05
N GLY A 10 49.46 35.46 -13.31
CA GLY A 10 49.84 35.81 -11.94
C GLY A 10 48.88 35.34 -10.84
N SER A 11 47.73 34.73 -11.19
CA SER A 11 46.81 34.19 -10.20
C SER A 11 47.35 32.92 -9.52
N ARG A 12 47.09 32.77 -8.21
CA ARG A 12 47.48 31.60 -7.42
C ARG A 12 46.31 30.64 -7.22
N PHE A 13 46.52 29.35 -7.55
CA PHE A 13 45.56 28.29 -7.24
C PHE A 13 45.38 28.12 -5.72
N LYS A 14 44.12 28.13 -5.25
CA LYS A 14 43.75 28.04 -3.83
C LYS A 14 43.01 26.74 -3.46
N GLY A 15 42.85 25.83 -4.41
CA GLY A 15 42.08 24.59 -4.23
C GLY A 15 40.74 24.64 -4.96
N TYR A 16 39.91 23.63 -4.70
CA TYR A 16 38.58 23.50 -5.31
C TYR A 16 37.49 23.96 -4.33
N LYS A 17 36.44 24.58 -4.89
CA LYS A 17 35.20 24.86 -4.16
C LYS A 17 34.13 23.88 -4.64
N SER A 18 33.65 23.01 -3.74
CA SER A 18 32.64 22.01 -4.07
C SER A 18 31.28 22.67 -4.36
N PHE A 19 30.60 22.17 -5.39
CA PHE A 19 29.22 22.50 -5.70
C PHE A 19 28.49 21.20 -6.09
N PHE A 20 27.39 20.91 -5.43
CA PHE A 20 26.64 19.67 -5.63
C PHE A 20 25.36 19.96 -6.41
N VAL A 21 25.20 19.27 -7.54
CA VAL A 21 23.96 19.29 -8.34
C VAL A 21 23.24 17.97 -8.13
N ARG A 22 21.93 18.04 -7.92
CA ARG A 22 21.02 16.88 -7.96
C ARG A 22 20.22 16.98 -9.25
N ASP A 23 20.32 15.98 -10.10
CA ASP A 23 19.66 15.93 -11.41
C ASP A 23 18.67 14.75 -11.47
N LEU A 24 17.72 14.81 -12.40
CA LEU A 24 16.74 13.75 -12.65
C LEU A 24 17.07 13.04 -13.96
N ILE A 25 17.46 11.77 -13.87
CA ILE A 25 17.75 10.94 -15.03
C ILE A 25 16.59 9.96 -15.24
N LEU A 26 15.93 10.06 -16.39
CA LEU A 26 14.93 9.10 -16.85
C LEU A 26 15.44 8.43 -18.12
N ALA A 27 15.60 7.11 -18.09
CA ALA A 27 16.08 6.34 -19.24
C ALA A 27 15.40 4.96 -19.27
N ALA A 28 15.19 4.45 -20.48
CA ALA A 28 14.76 3.07 -20.69
C ALA A 28 15.95 2.11 -20.63
N GLU A 29 15.88 1.11 -19.76
CA GLU A 29 16.88 0.04 -19.65
C GLU A 29 16.27 -1.28 -20.13
N LEU A 30 16.94 -1.93 -21.10
CA LEU A 30 16.53 -3.22 -21.65
C LEU A 30 17.43 -4.34 -21.10
N VAL A 31 16.82 -5.27 -20.37
CA VAL A 31 17.52 -6.45 -19.81
C VAL A 31 17.12 -7.71 -20.58
N HIS A 32 18.10 -8.38 -21.19
CA HIS A 32 17.88 -9.64 -21.90
C HIS A 32 18.09 -10.84 -20.98
N TYR A 33 17.00 -11.47 -20.53
CA TYR A 33 17.04 -12.70 -19.74
C TYR A 33 17.20 -13.94 -20.64
N ARG A 34 18.37 -14.58 -20.59
CA ARG A 34 18.58 -15.92 -21.17
C ARG A 34 18.18 -16.97 -20.15
N ARG A 35 17.03 -17.62 -20.38
CA ARG A 35 16.46 -18.62 -19.46
C ARG A 35 16.73 -20.01 -20.01
N GLU A 36 17.25 -20.88 -19.15
CA GLU A 36 17.41 -22.29 -19.52
C GLU A 36 16.04 -22.93 -19.78
N ARG A 37 16.01 -23.82 -20.77
CA ARG A 37 14.83 -24.59 -21.12
C ARG A 37 15.24 -26.04 -21.33
N TRP A 38 14.72 -26.90 -20.48
CA TRP A 38 15.03 -28.31 -20.41
C TRP A 38 13.82 -29.14 -20.84
N ARG A 39 14.06 -30.27 -21.52
CA ARG A 39 13.03 -31.28 -21.75
C ARG A 39 13.32 -32.45 -20.81
N THR A 40 12.34 -32.77 -19.97
CA THR A 40 12.41 -33.95 -19.10
C THR A 40 12.37 -35.24 -19.93
N PRO A 41 12.84 -36.38 -19.38
CA PRO A 41 12.70 -37.69 -20.04
C PRO A 41 11.25 -38.03 -20.39
N GLN A 42 10.26 -37.55 -19.61
CA GLN A 42 8.83 -37.72 -19.85
C GLN A 42 8.26 -36.73 -20.88
N GLY A 43 9.10 -35.92 -21.53
CA GLY A 43 8.71 -34.98 -22.57
C GLY A 43 8.18 -33.63 -22.11
N LYS A 44 7.99 -33.42 -20.79
CA LYS A 44 7.60 -32.12 -20.22
C LYS A 44 8.73 -31.10 -20.35
N LEU A 45 8.40 -29.86 -20.71
CA LEU A 45 9.34 -28.74 -20.77
C LEU A 45 9.40 -28.02 -19.42
N ILE A 46 10.61 -27.76 -18.94
CA ILE A 46 10.89 -26.94 -17.76
C ILE A 46 11.64 -25.71 -18.25
N THR A 47 11.18 -24.51 -17.89
CA THR A 47 11.87 -23.25 -18.19
C THR A 47 12.22 -22.57 -16.88
N ALA A 48 13.47 -22.14 -16.73
CA ALA A 48 13.91 -21.40 -15.53
C ALA A 48 12.96 -20.23 -15.25
N PRO A 49 12.54 -19.98 -14.00
CA PRO A 49 11.60 -18.89 -13.70
C PRO A 49 12.21 -17.51 -14.01
N LEU A 50 11.36 -16.49 -14.12
CA LEU A 50 11.82 -15.10 -14.13
C LEU A 50 12.10 -14.63 -12.69
N PRO A 51 12.99 -13.65 -12.49
CA PRO A 51 13.15 -13.02 -11.18
C PRO A 51 11.85 -12.36 -10.71
N ASP A 52 11.73 -12.23 -9.39
CA ASP A 52 10.58 -11.56 -8.78
C ASP A 52 10.42 -10.12 -9.28
N GLY A 53 9.19 -9.75 -9.56
CA GLY A 53 8.84 -8.42 -10.08
C GLY A 53 9.08 -8.21 -11.57
N VAL A 54 9.53 -9.24 -12.31
CA VAL A 54 9.57 -9.21 -13.79
C VAL A 54 8.34 -9.93 -14.33
N ALA A 55 7.45 -9.19 -15.02
CA ALA A 55 6.25 -9.77 -15.61
C ALA A 55 5.84 -9.01 -16.87
N CYS A 56 5.29 -9.74 -17.85
CA CYS A 56 4.71 -9.17 -19.08
C CYS A 56 5.64 -8.21 -19.84
N GLY A 57 6.96 -8.43 -19.79
CA GLY A 57 7.97 -7.60 -20.46
C GLY A 57 8.45 -6.39 -19.67
N PHE A 58 7.94 -6.18 -18.45
CA PHE A 58 8.28 -5.02 -17.63
C PHE A 58 8.83 -5.41 -16.26
N GLY A 59 9.76 -4.61 -15.74
CA GLY A 59 10.32 -4.77 -14.41
C GLY A 59 9.51 -4.04 -13.32
N ARG A 60 9.82 -4.35 -12.06
CA ARG A 60 9.16 -3.80 -10.85
C ARG A 60 9.13 -2.28 -10.79
N ASN A 61 10.19 -1.62 -11.26
CA ASN A 61 10.33 -0.16 -11.17
C ASN A 61 9.32 0.56 -12.06
N LEU A 62 9.06 0.04 -13.27
CA LEU A 62 8.03 0.62 -14.15
C LEU A 62 6.65 0.53 -13.51
N ARG A 63 6.34 -0.59 -12.86
CA ARG A 63 5.07 -0.76 -12.16
C ARG A 63 4.93 0.24 -11.00
N ARG A 64 5.99 0.42 -10.20
CA ARG A 64 6.03 1.36 -9.08
C ARG A 64 5.85 2.81 -9.53
N ILE A 65 6.57 3.25 -10.57
CA ILE A 65 6.45 4.63 -11.06
C ILE A 65 5.07 4.89 -11.68
N CYS A 66 4.50 3.90 -12.39
CA CYS A 66 3.13 4.01 -12.90
C CYS A 66 2.11 4.21 -11.77
N LEU A 67 2.25 3.45 -10.66
CA LEU A 67 1.39 3.62 -9.49
C LEU A 67 1.58 4.99 -8.84
N ALA A 68 2.82 5.42 -8.61
CA ALA A 68 3.10 6.72 -8.02
C ALA A 68 2.55 7.88 -8.88
N LEU A 69 2.84 7.89 -10.17
CA LEU A 69 2.38 8.97 -11.06
C LEU A 69 0.87 8.96 -11.28
N HIS A 70 0.26 7.78 -11.40
CA HIS A 70 -1.18 7.70 -11.62
C HIS A 70 -1.98 7.98 -10.34
N ALA A 71 -1.63 7.37 -9.22
CA ALA A 71 -2.38 7.49 -7.97
C ALA A 71 -2.05 8.78 -7.21
N GLN A 72 -0.76 9.09 -7.00
CA GLN A 72 -0.33 10.26 -6.25
C GLN A 72 -0.17 11.49 -7.17
N GLY A 73 0.45 11.31 -8.34
CA GLY A 73 0.70 12.40 -9.29
C GLY A 73 -0.50 12.80 -10.15
N GLN A 74 -1.62 12.07 -10.05
CA GLN A 74 -2.84 12.27 -10.85
C GLN A 74 -2.59 12.32 -12.37
N VAL A 75 -1.52 11.68 -12.84
CA VAL A 75 -1.17 11.61 -14.25
C VAL A 75 -2.12 10.61 -14.94
N THR A 76 -2.90 11.12 -15.88
CA THR A 76 -3.84 10.28 -16.63
C THR A 76 -3.12 9.18 -17.41
N THR A 77 -3.76 8.01 -17.58
CA THR A 77 -3.18 6.88 -18.33
C THR A 77 -2.66 7.25 -19.73
N PRO A 78 -3.35 8.08 -20.55
CA PRO A 78 -2.83 8.52 -21.84
C PRO A 78 -1.52 9.32 -21.70
N ARG A 79 -1.46 10.27 -20.77
CA ARG A 79 -0.26 11.09 -20.52
C ARG A 79 0.90 10.26 -20.00
N LEU A 80 0.62 9.32 -19.11
CA LEU A 80 1.62 8.38 -18.60
C LEU A 80 2.17 7.51 -19.72
N SER A 81 1.33 7.01 -20.63
CA SER A 81 1.77 6.26 -21.81
C SER A 81 2.64 7.09 -22.73
N GLU A 82 2.23 8.33 -23.05
CA GLU A 82 3.00 9.27 -23.89
C GLU A 82 4.38 9.52 -23.28
N MET A 83 4.43 9.88 -21.99
CA MET A 83 5.67 10.16 -21.26
C MET A 83 6.62 8.96 -21.26
N LEU A 84 6.12 7.75 -21.00
CA LEU A 84 6.94 6.53 -20.99
C LEU A 84 7.52 6.22 -22.37
N ASN A 85 6.74 6.39 -23.44
CA ASN A 85 7.24 6.20 -24.80
C ASN A 85 8.29 7.26 -25.17
N SER A 86 8.13 8.52 -24.73
CA SER A 86 9.15 9.57 -24.92
C SER A 86 10.47 9.27 -24.20
N ILE A 87 10.43 8.51 -23.10
CA ILE A 87 11.63 8.03 -22.39
C ILE A 87 12.26 6.80 -23.09
N GLY A 88 11.56 6.18 -24.05
CA GLY A 88 12.00 4.99 -24.77
C GLY A 88 11.44 3.67 -24.22
N ILE A 89 10.47 3.71 -23.30
CA ILE A 89 9.74 2.52 -22.84
C ILE A 89 8.60 2.25 -23.81
N GLU A 90 8.78 1.30 -24.73
CA GLU A 90 7.74 0.90 -25.67
C GLU A 90 6.57 0.23 -24.92
N ILE A 91 5.46 0.97 -24.77
CA ILE A 91 4.31 0.51 -23.99
C ILE A 91 3.00 1.08 -24.52
N SER A 92 1.98 0.23 -24.61
CA SER A 92 0.63 0.65 -24.97
C SER A 92 -0.15 1.18 -23.75
N LYS A 93 -1.13 2.06 -24.01
CA LYS A 93 -2.09 2.53 -22.99
C LYS A 93 -2.74 1.38 -22.20
N ARG A 94 -3.08 0.27 -22.85
CA ARG A 94 -3.69 -0.91 -22.20
C ARG A 94 -2.72 -1.60 -21.24
N GLN A 95 -1.44 -1.67 -21.58
CA GLN A 95 -0.41 -2.20 -20.68
C GLN A 95 -0.20 -1.27 -19.49
N VAL A 96 -0.14 0.05 -19.72
CA VAL A 96 -0.08 1.05 -18.62
C VAL A 96 -1.24 0.88 -17.65
N LEU A 97 -2.47 0.66 -18.13
CA LEU A 97 -3.63 0.43 -17.27
C LEU A 97 -3.55 -0.90 -16.50
N ARG A 98 -2.98 -1.96 -17.09
CA ARG A 98 -2.87 -3.28 -16.46
C ARG A 98 -1.84 -3.31 -15.32
N LEU A 99 -0.75 -2.54 -15.42
CA LEU A 99 0.29 -2.48 -14.39
C LEU A 99 -0.26 -2.13 -12.98
N PRO A 100 -1.10 -1.09 -12.81
CA PRO A 100 -1.69 -0.72 -11.53
C PRO A 100 -3.02 -1.41 -11.21
N THR A 101 -3.54 -2.32 -12.06
CA THR A 101 -4.86 -2.95 -11.83
C THR A 101 -4.82 -4.47 -11.72
N THR A 102 -3.69 -5.11 -12.03
CA THR A 102 -3.54 -6.57 -11.98
C THR A 102 -2.51 -6.98 -10.94
N ARG A 103 -2.67 -8.15 -10.30
CA ARG A 103 -1.75 -8.71 -9.27
C ARG A 103 -1.46 -7.72 -8.13
N LEU A 104 -2.52 -7.18 -7.53
CA LEU A 104 -2.41 -6.16 -6.49
C LEU A 104 -2.13 -6.73 -5.10
N ASP A 105 -2.18 -8.04 -4.91
CA ASP A 105 -2.02 -8.70 -3.61
C ASP A 105 -0.77 -8.25 -2.84
N PRO A 106 0.42 -8.10 -3.47
CA PRO A 106 1.59 -7.59 -2.76
C PRO A 106 1.43 -6.14 -2.29
N PHE A 107 0.75 -5.29 -3.08
CA PHE A 107 0.49 -3.89 -2.71
C PHE A 107 -0.59 -3.79 -1.64
N ILE A 108 -1.61 -4.64 -1.70
CA ILE A 108 -2.64 -4.73 -0.66
C ILE A 108 -1.98 -5.17 0.66
N THR A 109 -1.07 -6.13 0.61
CA THR A 109 -0.30 -6.59 1.78
C THR A 109 0.57 -5.47 2.34
N GLU A 110 1.30 -4.75 1.47
CA GLU A 110 2.12 -3.59 1.86
C GLU A 110 1.28 -2.46 2.47
N ASP A 111 0.15 -2.12 1.85
CA ASP A 111 -0.79 -1.11 2.33
C ASP A 111 -1.39 -1.47 3.70
N SER A 112 -1.80 -2.73 3.91
CA SER A 112 -2.25 -3.22 5.22
C SER A 112 -1.14 -3.15 6.27
N ALA A 113 0.09 -3.51 5.91
CA ALA A 113 1.24 -3.42 6.81
C ALA A 113 1.56 -1.97 7.19
N VAL A 114 1.44 -1.02 6.26
CA VAL A 114 1.60 0.42 6.53
C VAL A 114 0.51 0.92 7.47
N LEU A 115 -0.74 0.52 7.28
CA LEU A 115 -1.83 0.87 8.20
C LEU A 115 -1.54 0.36 9.62
N HIS A 116 -1.22 -0.92 9.77
CA HIS A 116 -0.91 -1.51 11.07
C HIS A 116 0.31 -0.81 11.73
N ALA A 117 1.42 -0.67 11.01
CA ALA A 117 2.61 0.01 11.54
C ALA A 117 2.34 1.47 11.91
N GLY A 118 1.50 2.16 11.11
CA GLY A 118 1.06 3.52 11.38
C GLY A 118 0.25 3.61 12.68
N LEU A 119 -0.74 2.74 12.86
CA LEU A 119 -1.58 2.71 14.06
C LEU A 119 -0.79 2.38 15.33
N VAL A 120 0.19 1.47 15.25
CA VAL A 120 1.03 1.09 16.40
C VAL A 120 2.01 2.20 16.80
N SER A 121 2.56 2.92 15.81
CA SER A 121 3.66 3.86 16.06
C SER A 121 3.24 5.32 16.18
N ALA A 122 2.06 5.69 15.69
CA ALA A 122 1.65 7.09 15.65
C ALA A 122 1.14 7.56 17.03
N PRO A 123 1.59 8.73 17.52
CA PRO A 123 1.11 9.29 18.79
C PRO A 123 -0.35 9.78 18.70
N PHE A 124 -0.83 10.02 17.49
CA PHE A 124 -2.20 10.39 17.18
C PHE A 124 -2.53 9.97 15.76
N ILE A 125 -3.82 9.84 15.47
CA ILE A 125 -4.33 9.64 14.10
C ILE A 125 -5.33 10.73 13.75
N THR A 126 -5.36 11.11 12.48
CA THR A 126 -6.38 11.96 11.88
C THR A 126 -7.27 11.11 11.00
N VAL A 127 -8.56 11.49 10.94
CA VAL A 127 -9.55 10.79 10.14
C VAL A 127 -10.40 11.83 9.42
N ASP A 128 -10.62 11.63 8.13
CA ASP A 128 -11.56 12.42 7.33
C ASP A 128 -12.37 11.51 6.40
N ASP A 129 -13.61 11.89 6.12
CA ASP A 129 -14.48 11.17 5.18
C ASP A 129 -14.88 12.09 4.04
N THR A 130 -14.37 11.80 2.85
CA THR A 130 -14.73 12.52 1.62
C THR A 130 -15.68 11.71 0.76
N GLY A 131 -16.76 12.35 0.28
CA GLY A 131 -17.70 11.74 -0.66
C GLY A 131 -17.01 11.40 -1.99
N ALA A 132 -17.26 10.20 -2.51
CA ALA A 132 -16.68 9.70 -3.75
C ALA A 132 -17.73 9.06 -4.65
N ARG A 133 -17.40 8.88 -5.92
CA ARG A 133 -18.20 8.14 -6.90
C ARG A 133 -17.43 6.89 -7.30
N HIS A 134 -17.94 5.71 -6.97
CA HIS A 134 -17.33 4.44 -7.33
C HIS A 134 -18.33 3.57 -8.09
N ILE A 135 -17.96 3.12 -9.29
CA ILE A 135 -18.81 2.30 -10.19
C ILE A 135 -20.23 2.89 -10.31
N ARG A 136 -20.30 4.20 -10.57
CA ARG A 136 -21.56 4.96 -10.71
C ARG A 136 -22.48 4.94 -9.47
N ARG A 137 -21.97 4.55 -8.30
CA ARG A 137 -22.66 4.64 -7.01
C ARG A 137 -21.97 5.66 -6.12
N ASN A 138 -22.74 6.28 -5.23
CA ASN A 138 -22.17 7.12 -4.19
C ASN A 138 -21.41 6.22 -3.21
N ALA A 139 -20.21 6.66 -2.85
CA ALA A 139 -19.29 5.97 -1.97
C ALA A 139 -18.65 7.01 -1.04
N TYR A 140 -17.91 6.54 -0.05
CA TYR A 140 -17.15 7.36 0.87
C TYR A 140 -15.72 6.87 0.88
N THR A 141 -14.77 7.79 0.82
CA THR A 141 -13.36 7.50 1.01
C THR A 141 -12.94 8.04 2.37
N THR A 142 -12.65 7.11 3.27
CA THR A 142 -12.08 7.41 4.59
C THR A 142 -10.58 7.53 4.45
N GLN A 143 -10.05 8.69 4.82
CA GLN A 143 -8.63 8.90 5.04
C GLN A 143 -8.32 8.60 6.51
N ILE A 144 -7.26 7.83 6.75
CA ILE A 144 -6.67 7.67 8.09
C ILE A 144 -5.18 7.91 7.98
N GLY A 145 -4.61 8.70 8.87
CA GLY A 145 -3.18 8.95 8.84
C GLY A 145 -2.63 9.59 10.10
N GLY A 146 -1.35 9.88 10.05
CA GLY A 146 -0.62 10.62 11.08
C GLY A 146 0.59 11.29 10.45
N GLU A 147 1.58 11.67 11.26
CA GLU A 147 2.79 12.33 10.78
C GLU A 147 3.53 11.53 9.68
N ARG A 148 3.50 10.18 9.76
CA ARG A 148 4.37 9.29 8.96
C ARG A 148 3.62 8.39 7.99
N PHE A 149 2.29 8.44 7.95
CA PHE A 149 1.51 7.56 7.08
C PHE A 149 0.16 8.19 6.73
N SER A 150 -0.37 7.78 5.58
CA SER A 150 -1.76 8.05 5.20
C SER A 150 -2.27 6.88 4.37
N ILE A 151 -3.46 6.43 4.69
CA ILE A 151 -4.15 5.30 4.08
C ILE A 151 -5.55 5.76 3.68
N PHE A 152 -6.05 5.20 2.58
CA PHE A 152 -7.38 5.49 2.06
C PHE A 152 -8.19 4.20 1.95
N ARG A 153 -9.45 4.24 2.38
CA ARG A 153 -10.41 3.14 2.24
C ARG A 153 -11.68 3.66 1.62
N THR A 154 -12.03 3.12 0.45
CA THR A 154 -13.30 3.46 -0.20
C THR A 154 -14.33 2.38 0.09
N GLY A 155 -15.44 2.77 0.71
CA GLY A 155 -16.57 1.91 1.02
C GLY A 155 -17.90 2.53 0.60
N PHE A 156 -18.99 1.78 0.77
CA PHE A 156 -20.34 2.24 0.44
C PHE A 156 -21.17 2.66 1.67
N SER A 157 -20.58 2.62 2.86
CA SER A 157 -21.23 2.97 4.11
C SER A 157 -20.43 4.05 4.85
N LYS A 158 -21.15 5.00 5.44
CA LYS A 158 -20.59 5.96 6.40
C LYS A 158 -21.20 5.67 7.76
N SER A 159 -20.52 4.89 8.57
CA SER A 159 -20.95 4.53 9.92
C SER A 159 -19.76 4.40 10.86
N ARG A 160 -20.01 4.55 12.16
CA ARG A 160 -19.00 4.29 13.19
C ARG A 160 -18.44 2.86 13.10
N LEU A 161 -19.29 1.88 12.80
CA LEU A 161 -18.86 0.49 12.63
C LEU A 161 -17.89 0.33 11.45
N ASN A 162 -18.18 0.97 10.31
CA ASN A 162 -17.26 0.97 9.16
C ASN A 162 -15.91 1.59 9.51
N PHE A 163 -15.91 2.69 10.28
CA PHE A 163 -14.68 3.31 10.76
C PHE A 163 -13.88 2.36 11.67
N LEU A 164 -14.53 1.72 12.65
CA LEU A 164 -13.88 0.76 13.55
C LEU A 164 -13.31 -0.44 12.79
N SER A 165 -14.03 -0.99 11.81
CA SER A 165 -13.50 -2.09 10.98
C SER A 165 -12.27 -1.71 10.17
N ILE A 166 -12.10 -0.42 9.84
CA ILE A 166 -10.86 0.03 9.19
C ILE A 166 -9.72 0.09 10.21
N LEU A 167 -9.98 0.58 11.42
CA LEU A 167 -8.97 0.64 12.50
C LEU A 167 -8.50 -0.74 12.96
N GLU A 168 -9.34 -1.76 12.81
CA GLU A 168 -8.94 -3.16 13.03
C GLU A 168 -7.82 -3.60 12.08
N ALA A 169 -7.55 -2.88 10.98
CA ALA A 169 -6.40 -3.14 10.10
C ALA A 169 -6.26 -4.60 9.61
N GLY A 170 -7.38 -5.31 9.48
CA GLY A 170 -7.42 -6.72 9.06
C GLY A 170 -7.46 -7.73 10.21
N HIS A 171 -7.40 -7.28 11.46
CA HIS A 171 -7.78 -8.08 12.62
C HIS A 171 -9.26 -8.46 12.52
N GLN A 172 -9.57 -9.70 12.88
CA GLN A 172 -10.92 -10.23 12.93
C GLN A 172 -11.24 -10.78 14.32
N ASP A 173 -10.25 -10.80 15.20
CA ASP A 173 -10.36 -11.35 16.53
C ASP A 173 -11.23 -10.46 17.43
N TYR A 174 -12.03 -11.13 18.26
CA TYR A 174 -12.83 -10.48 19.29
C TYR A 174 -12.18 -10.75 20.64
N ILE A 175 -11.95 -9.70 21.42
CA ILE A 175 -11.27 -9.79 22.71
C ILE A 175 -12.23 -9.37 23.81
N LEU A 176 -12.52 -10.29 24.73
CA LEU A 176 -13.14 -9.99 26.01
C LEU A 176 -12.05 -9.81 27.07
N ASN A 177 -11.79 -8.56 27.45
CA ASN A 177 -10.87 -8.20 28.51
C ASN A 177 -11.55 -7.24 29.52
N GLU A 178 -10.82 -6.80 30.54
CA GLU A 178 -11.36 -5.89 31.54
C GLU A 178 -11.85 -4.56 30.94
N GLU A 179 -11.18 -4.05 29.90
CA GLU A 179 -11.55 -2.81 29.22
C GLU A 179 -12.88 -2.95 28.47
N ALA A 180 -13.06 -4.04 27.73
CA ALA A 180 -14.32 -4.37 27.07
C ALA A 180 -15.46 -4.48 28.08
N MET A 181 -15.22 -5.17 29.20
CA MET A 181 -16.23 -5.31 30.27
C MET A 181 -16.55 -3.99 30.97
N ASN A 182 -15.54 -3.16 31.22
CA ASN A 182 -15.74 -1.82 31.77
C ASN A 182 -16.55 -0.95 30.81
N TRP A 183 -16.21 -0.98 29.52
CA TRP A 183 -16.97 -0.28 28.50
C TRP A 183 -18.44 -0.74 28.47
N LEU A 184 -18.71 -2.05 28.44
CA LEU A 184 -20.08 -2.60 28.45
C LEU A 184 -20.88 -2.14 29.67
N ARG A 185 -20.28 -2.13 30.87
CA ARG A 185 -20.92 -1.61 32.09
C ARG A 185 -21.29 -0.13 31.97
N THR A 186 -20.46 0.69 31.30
CA THR A 186 -20.74 2.12 31.10
C THR A 186 -21.87 2.40 30.10
N GLN A 187 -22.15 1.48 29.18
CA GLN A 187 -23.19 1.70 28.15
C GLN A 187 -24.62 1.47 28.65
N GLY A 188 -24.82 0.92 29.86
CA GLY A 188 -26.11 0.88 30.57
C GLY A 188 -27.25 0.06 29.94
N ALA A 189 -27.07 -0.52 28.74
CA ALA A 189 -28.11 -1.16 27.93
C ALA A 189 -27.86 -2.65 27.62
N VAL A 190 -26.90 -3.28 28.29
CA VAL A 190 -26.63 -4.72 28.11
C VAL A 190 -27.42 -5.50 29.16
N GLU A 191 -28.24 -6.46 28.71
CA GLU A 191 -28.99 -7.33 29.62
C GLU A 191 -28.06 -7.99 30.63
N GLN A 192 -28.46 -7.97 31.91
CA GLN A 192 -27.64 -8.45 33.00
C GLN A 192 -27.24 -9.93 32.83
N ALA A 193 -28.12 -10.73 32.24
CA ALA A 193 -27.87 -12.12 31.86
C ALA A 193 -26.71 -12.28 30.85
N ILE A 194 -26.56 -11.35 29.91
CA ILE A 194 -25.45 -11.33 28.95
C ILE A 194 -24.16 -10.92 29.66
N VAL A 195 -24.21 -9.88 30.51
CA VAL A 195 -23.04 -9.42 31.27
C VAL A 195 -22.50 -10.53 32.17
N GLU A 196 -23.38 -11.29 32.83
CA GLU A 196 -23.01 -12.43 33.68
C GLU A 196 -22.33 -13.57 32.90
N LYS A 197 -22.82 -13.88 31.69
CA LYS A 197 -22.17 -14.85 30.78
C LYS A 197 -20.79 -14.39 30.32
N LEU A 198 -20.62 -13.08 30.13
CA LEU A 198 -19.38 -12.46 29.66
C LEU A 198 -18.30 -12.33 30.76
N VAL A 199 -18.64 -12.57 32.04
CA VAL A 199 -17.67 -12.50 33.15
C VAL A 199 -16.64 -13.61 33.02
N THR A 200 -15.53 -13.30 32.36
CA THR A 200 -14.36 -14.15 32.25
C THR A 200 -13.29 -13.67 33.23
N ARG A 201 -12.70 -14.60 34.00
CA ARG A 201 -11.61 -14.29 34.96
C ARG A 201 -10.28 -13.93 34.28
N SER A 202 -10.20 -14.14 32.97
CA SER A 202 -9.00 -13.95 32.15
C SER A 202 -9.42 -13.49 30.75
N THR A 203 -8.53 -12.74 30.08
CA THR A 203 -8.74 -12.33 28.69
C THR A 203 -9.06 -13.52 27.80
N THR A 204 -10.18 -13.42 27.07
CA THR A 204 -10.63 -14.46 26.15
C THR A 204 -10.61 -13.90 24.73
N ILE A 205 -10.02 -14.65 23.81
CA ILE A 205 -9.82 -14.25 22.42
C ILE A 205 -10.59 -15.22 21.53
N PHE A 206 -11.42 -14.69 20.66
CA PHE A 206 -12.16 -15.44 19.64
C PHE A 206 -11.55 -15.12 18.28
N ALA A 207 -11.42 -16.12 17.42
CA ALA A 207 -10.75 -15.96 16.13
C ALA A 207 -11.50 -15.03 15.17
N ASP A 208 -12.82 -15.00 15.25
CA ASP A 208 -13.70 -14.20 14.40
C ASP A 208 -15.05 -13.89 15.09
N GLN A 209 -15.90 -13.16 14.37
CA GLN A 209 -17.25 -12.83 14.82
C GLN A 209 -18.12 -14.07 15.03
N VAL A 210 -17.94 -15.13 14.24
CA VAL A 210 -18.75 -16.35 14.33
C VAL A 210 -18.47 -17.05 15.65
N ALA A 211 -17.18 -17.27 15.97
CA ALA A 211 -16.77 -17.86 17.23
C ALA A 211 -17.24 -17.03 18.44
N PHE A 212 -17.23 -15.69 18.33
CA PHE A 212 -17.74 -14.82 19.38
C PHE A 212 -19.26 -14.93 19.56
N LEU A 213 -20.03 -14.96 18.46
CA LEU A 213 -21.48 -15.10 18.52
C LEU A 213 -21.90 -16.48 19.04
N GLU A 214 -21.22 -17.55 18.63
CA GLU A 214 -21.45 -18.90 19.16
C GLU A 214 -21.29 -18.92 20.68
N TYR A 215 -20.25 -18.27 21.20
CA TYR A 215 -20.04 -18.12 22.64
C TYR A 215 -21.17 -17.35 23.34
N LEU A 216 -21.70 -16.30 22.71
CA LEU A 216 -22.83 -15.52 23.27
C LEU A 216 -24.15 -16.29 23.27
N THR A 217 -24.39 -17.09 22.22
CA THR A 217 -25.64 -17.85 22.04
C THR A 217 -25.65 -19.20 22.76
N GLY A 218 -24.50 -19.63 23.30
CA GLY A 218 -24.34 -20.84 24.12
C GLY A 218 -25.22 -20.87 25.35
#